data_AF-A0A7S2ULB4-F1
#
_entry.id   AF-A0A7S2ULB4-F1
#
_cell.length_a   1.000
_cell.length_b   1.000
_cell.length_c   1.000
_cell.angle_alpha   90.00
_cell.angle_beta   90.00
_cell.angle_gamma   90.00
#
_symmetry.space_group_name_H-M   'P 1'
#
loop_
_entity.id
_entity.type
_entity.pdbx_description
1 polymer ?
#
loop_
_entity_poly.entity_id
_entity_poly.type
_entity_poly.pdbx_seq_one_letter_code
_entity_poly.pdbx_strand_id
1 'polypeptide(L)'
;MEHLKELRRFRPRQRRRNNRMIRISRSRMLLRMHVLFIVTVMTVFVRHGRLQSKFGVEAVRVMNKEEEEEIMREMLKEETDHYNDDHYMDSEDHLRQEEADLEARRLQQEEEQLAAQAEQQRLIREAQFEADLAKMDAAQQKLAKQQKKADAKIVRRIMNASQRKNHYGVLGLRNFEISFQIFHKSIRLFRLQTQKIKGAYRTRAKSVHPDKNRDGRADQAFIALEQSAAILVDDELRADYDHKRSLDRQRFRNNIFQTVGDTVDLTVRHATTMVHLFRRIVGPFATPILVLGTLIA
;
A
#
# COMPACT_ATOMS: atom_id res chain seq x y z
N MET A 1 51.44 -7.40 -33.08
CA MET A 1 50.93 -7.80 -31.74
C MET A 1 49.57 -7.16 -31.37
N GLU A 2 48.97 -6.29 -32.19
CA GLU A 2 47.65 -5.69 -31.89
C GLU A 2 46.43 -6.39 -32.53
N HIS A 3 46.64 -7.29 -33.50
CA HIS A 3 45.55 -7.91 -34.26
C HIS A 3 44.81 -9.09 -33.56
N LEU A 4 45.20 -9.48 -32.34
CA LEU A 4 44.63 -10.67 -31.66
C LEU A 4 43.62 -10.35 -30.54
N LYS A 5 43.25 -9.09 -30.31
CA LYS A 5 42.28 -8.70 -29.26
C LYS A 5 40.81 -8.65 -29.72
N GLU A 6 40.51 -8.78 -31.02
CA GLU A 6 39.14 -8.61 -31.53
C GLU A 6 38.27 -9.87 -31.57
N LEU A 7 38.84 -11.08 -31.44
CA LEU A 7 38.08 -12.32 -31.69
C LEU A 7 37.31 -12.90 -30.47
N ARG A 8 37.19 -12.20 -29.34
CA ARG A 8 36.49 -12.71 -28.13
C ARG A 8 35.03 -12.26 -27.95
N ARG A 9 34.37 -11.66 -28.96
CA ARG A 9 33.00 -11.11 -28.80
C ARG A 9 31.86 -11.82 -29.55
N PHE A 10 32.02 -13.09 -29.92
CA PHE A 10 30.90 -13.87 -30.49
C PHE A 10 30.63 -15.15 -29.70
N ARG A 11 29.80 -15.06 -28.66
CA ARG A 11 29.11 -16.24 -28.09
C ARG A 11 27.68 -16.28 -28.63
N PRO A 12 27.26 -17.36 -29.32
CA PRO A 12 25.93 -17.44 -29.92
C PRO A 12 24.82 -17.53 -28.85
N ARG A 13 23.79 -16.69 -29.02
CA ARG A 13 22.60 -16.55 -28.16
C ARG A 13 21.60 -17.72 -28.24
N GLN A 14 21.98 -18.91 -28.68
CA GLN A 14 21.02 -19.98 -28.98
C GLN A 14 20.56 -20.84 -27.79
N ARG A 15 21.24 -20.83 -26.63
CA ARG A 15 20.88 -21.71 -25.49
C ARG A 15 19.71 -21.24 -24.60
N ARG A 16 18.96 -20.19 -24.96
CA ARG A 16 17.88 -19.64 -24.08
C ARG A 16 16.45 -20.07 -24.43
N ARG A 17 16.19 -20.76 -25.53
CA ARG A 17 14.81 -21.16 -25.89
C ARG A 17 14.33 -22.46 -25.24
N ASN A 18 15.20 -23.46 -25.01
CA ASN A 18 14.76 -24.77 -24.50
C ASN A 18 14.37 -24.78 -23.01
N ASN A 19 14.90 -23.87 -22.19
CA ASN A 19 14.52 -23.78 -20.77
C ASN A 19 13.15 -23.11 -20.51
N ARG A 20 12.51 -22.51 -21.51
CA ARG A 20 11.16 -21.93 -21.34
C ARG A 20 10.07 -23.00 -21.35
N MET A 21 10.23 -24.08 -22.12
CA MET A 21 9.20 -25.11 -22.23
C MET A 21 9.06 -25.93 -20.93
N ILE A 22 10.18 -26.25 -20.27
CA ILE A 22 10.19 -27.03 -19.02
C ILE A 22 9.62 -26.23 -17.82
N ARG A 23 9.68 -24.89 -17.85
CA ARG A 23 9.08 -24.06 -16.78
C ARG A 23 7.56 -23.98 -16.85
N ILE A 24 6.95 -24.09 -18.03
CA ILE A 24 5.50 -23.95 -18.19
C ILE A 24 4.77 -25.19 -17.65
N SER A 25 5.33 -26.40 -17.80
CA SER A 25 4.70 -27.62 -17.29
C SER A 25 4.67 -27.67 -15.75
N ARG A 26 5.77 -27.30 -15.10
CA ARG A 26 5.85 -27.26 -13.62
C ARG A 26 4.94 -26.19 -13.02
N SER A 27 4.76 -25.05 -13.69
CA SER A 27 3.87 -24.00 -13.20
C SER A 27 2.39 -24.40 -13.25
N ARG A 28 1.97 -25.20 -14.25
CA ARG A 28 0.59 -25.71 -14.33
C ARG A 28 0.28 -26.75 -13.25
N MET A 29 1.27 -27.58 -12.90
CA MET A 29 1.11 -28.59 -11.84
C MET A 29 1.00 -27.95 -10.45
N LEU A 30 1.83 -26.93 -10.18
CA LEU A 30 1.77 -26.17 -8.91
C LEU A 30 0.46 -25.37 -8.78
N LEU A 31 -0.07 -24.82 -9.88
CA LEU A 31 -1.35 -24.12 -9.84
C LEU A 31 -2.50 -25.08 -9.47
N ARG A 32 -2.55 -26.28 -10.06
CA ARG A 32 -3.57 -27.29 -9.77
C ARG A 32 -3.52 -27.76 -8.30
N MET A 33 -2.33 -27.96 -7.75
CA MET A 33 -2.16 -28.32 -6.34
C MET A 33 -2.61 -27.21 -5.38
N HIS A 34 -2.35 -25.95 -5.71
CA HIS A 34 -2.83 -24.82 -4.91
C HIS A 34 -4.36 -24.65 -4.95
N VAL A 35 -5.00 -24.86 -6.10
CA VAL A 35 -6.47 -24.78 -6.20
C VAL A 35 -7.14 -25.86 -5.35
N LEU A 36 -6.65 -27.12 -5.43
CA LEU A 36 -7.16 -28.21 -4.59
C LEU A 36 -6.98 -27.91 -3.10
N PHE A 37 -5.81 -27.42 -2.68
CA PHE A 37 -5.57 -27.07 -1.28
C PHE A 37 -6.50 -25.96 -0.78
N ILE A 38 -6.72 -24.91 -1.58
CA ILE A 38 -7.63 -23.80 -1.21
C ILE A 38 -9.08 -24.29 -1.06
N VAL A 39 -9.55 -25.16 -1.97
CA VAL A 39 -10.91 -25.73 -1.89
C VAL A 39 -11.08 -26.61 -0.64
N THR A 40 -10.07 -27.41 -0.28
CA THR A 40 -10.11 -28.23 0.94
C THR A 40 -10.09 -27.38 2.21
N VAL A 41 -9.27 -26.33 2.26
CA VAL A 41 -9.22 -25.44 3.44
C VAL A 41 -10.52 -24.63 3.58
N MET A 42 -11.10 -24.14 2.47
CA MET A 42 -12.39 -23.42 2.48
C MET A 42 -13.53 -24.32 2.94
N THR A 43 -13.59 -25.58 2.50
CA THR A 43 -14.64 -26.52 2.91
C THR A 43 -14.56 -26.90 4.40
N VAL A 44 -13.35 -27.01 4.95
CA VAL A 44 -13.16 -27.22 6.40
C VAL A 44 -13.55 -25.96 7.19
N PHE A 45 -13.18 -24.76 6.73
CA PHE A 45 -13.47 -23.50 7.42
C PHE A 45 -14.96 -23.15 7.45
N VAL A 46 -15.68 -23.36 6.34
CA VAL A 46 -17.15 -23.17 6.26
C VAL A 46 -17.90 -24.13 7.20
N ARG A 47 -17.35 -25.32 7.45
CA ARG A 47 -17.96 -26.31 8.36
C ARG A 47 -17.77 -25.97 9.84
N HIS A 48 -16.75 -25.18 10.19
CA HIS A 48 -16.53 -24.71 11.57
C HIS A 48 -17.09 -23.32 11.87
N GLY A 49 -17.19 -22.42 10.88
CA GLY A 49 -17.72 -21.06 11.09
C GLY A 49 -19.20 -20.97 11.47
N ARG A 50 -20.01 -22.02 11.21
CA ARG A 50 -21.45 -22.05 11.57
C ARG A 50 -21.76 -22.36 13.03
N LEU A 51 -20.76 -22.68 13.86
CA LEU A 51 -20.98 -23.07 15.26
C LEU A 51 -20.81 -21.92 16.27
N GLN A 52 -20.35 -20.73 15.87
CA GLN A 52 -20.10 -19.63 16.81
C GLN A 52 -21.06 -18.43 16.72
N SER A 53 -22.01 -18.38 15.77
CA SER A 53 -22.93 -17.23 15.62
C SER A 53 -24.29 -17.37 16.33
N LYS A 54 -24.45 -18.34 17.25
CA LYS A 54 -25.74 -18.60 17.95
C LYS A 54 -25.77 -18.26 19.43
N PHE A 55 -24.69 -17.70 19.98
CA PHE A 55 -24.65 -17.30 21.39
C PHE A 55 -24.14 -15.86 21.49
N GLY A 56 -25.03 -14.93 21.84
CA GLY A 56 -24.63 -13.60 22.28
C GLY A 56 -25.43 -12.43 21.73
N VAL A 57 -26.76 -12.49 21.73
CA VAL A 57 -27.59 -11.26 21.72
C VAL A 57 -28.82 -11.52 22.58
N GLU A 58 -28.66 -11.49 23.90
CA GLU A 58 -29.80 -11.36 24.83
C GLU A 58 -29.26 -10.86 26.17
N ALA A 59 -29.28 -9.53 26.34
CA ALA A 59 -29.40 -8.82 27.63
C ALA A 59 -29.23 -7.31 27.35
N VAL A 60 -30.13 -6.74 26.54
CA VAL A 60 -30.36 -5.28 26.61
C VAL A 60 -31.28 -5.08 27.79
N ARG A 61 -30.64 -4.63 28.87
CA ARG A 61 -31.21 -4.25 30.16
C ARG A 61 -32.26 -3.18 29.91
N VAL A 62 -33.52 -3.52 30.18
CA VAL A 62 -34.61 -2.54 30.25
C VAL A 62 -34.32 -1.68 31.50
N MET A 63 -33.79 -0.48 31.29
CA MET A 63 -33.76 0.53 32.35
C MET A 63 -35.15 1.16 32.44
N ASN A 64 -35.60 1.40 33.67
CA ASN A 64 -36.89 2.02 33.94
C ASN A 64 -36.87 3.45 33.40
N LYS A 65 -37.86 3.80 32.58
CA LYS A 65 -38.02 5.15 32.01
C LYS A 65 -38.07 6.26 33.07
N GLU A 66 -38.46 5.93 34.29
CA GLU A 66 -38.51 6.86 35.41
C GLU A 66 -37.11 7.28 35.89
N GLU A 67 -36.11 6.40 35.82
CA GLU A 67 -34.71 6.72 36.17
C GLU A 67 -34.04 7.56 35.08
N GLU A 68 -34.37 7.36 33.80
CA GLU A 68 -33.86 8.19 32.70
C GLU A 68 -34.43 9.62 32.74
N GLU A 69 -35.69 9.79 33.14
CA GLU A 69 -36.32 11.12 33.28
C GLU A 69 -35.79 11.89 34.49
N GLU A 70 -35.44 11.21 35.58
CA GLU A 70 -34.84 11.82 36.76
C GLU A 70 -33.39 12.26 36.49
N ILE A 71 -32.59 11.42 35.81
CA ILE A 71 -31.24 11.78 35.35
C ILE A 71 -31.30 12.94 34.35
N MET A 72 -32.23 12.93 33.39
CA MET A 72 -32.37 14.07 32.46
C MET A 72 -32.82 15.36 33.16
N ARG A 73 -33.65 15.30 34.20
CA ARG A 73 -34.02 16.49 34.99
C ARG A 73 -32.86 17.04 35.81
N GLU A 74 -32.03 16.16 36.36
CA GLU A 74 -30.86 16.57 37.15
C GLU A 74 -29.80 17.22 36.23
N MET A 75 -29.54 16.64 35.06
CA MET A 75 -28.67 17.25 34.04
C MET A 75 -29.18 18.61 33.55
N LEU A 76 -30.48 18.77 33.33
CA LEU A 76 -31.08 20.05 32.90
C LEU A 76 -31.05 21.14 33.99
N LYS A 77 -31.04 20.74 35.28
CA LYS A 77 -30.90 21.66 36.40
C LYS A 77 -29.46 22.13 36.59
N GLU A 78 -28.48 21.24 36.43
CA GLU A 78 -27.06 21.64 36.46
C GLU A 78 -26.68 22.52 35.25
N GLU A 79 -27.30 22.31 34.08
CA GLU A 79 -27.07 23.17 32.91
C GLU A 79 -27.54 24.61 33.15
N THR A 80 -28.67 24.84 33.82
CA THR A 80 -29.26 26.18 33.92
C THR A 80 -28.54 27.14 34.87
N ASP A 81 -27.77 26.63 35.83
CA ASP A 81 -27.05 27.46 36.80
C ASP A 81 -25.65 27.89 36.33
N HIS A 82 -25.14 27.36 35.21
CA HIS A 82 -23.83 27.72 34.65
C HIS A 82 -23.85 28.76 33.51
N TYR A 83 -25.02 29.09 32.95
CA TYR A 83 -25.15 29.87 31.70
C TYR A 83 -24.90 31.40 31.79
N ASN A 84 -24.55 31.94 32.96
CA ASN A 84 -24.37 33.39 33.13
C ASN A 84 -22.90 33.86 33.19
N ASP A 85 -21.91 32.96 33.03
CA ASP A 85 -20.48 33.30 33.02
C ASP A 85 -19.79 33.03 31.64
N ASP A 86 -20.53 32.51 30.66
CA ASP A 86 -19.97 32.05 29.37
C ASP A 86 -19.69 33.16 28.34
N HIS A 87 -20.11 34.40 28.61
CA HIS A 87 -20.02 35.46 27.59
C HIS A 87 -18.61 36.07 27.42
N TYR A 88 -17.65 35.76 28.29
CA TYR A 88 -16.26 36.23 28.17
C TYR A 88 -15.31 35.21 27.52
N MET A 89 -15.60 33.91 27.61
CA MET A 89 -14.78 32.84 27.01
C MET A 89 -14.83 32.82 25.48
N ASP A 90 -15.95 33.25 24.88
CA ASP A 90 -16.15 33.27 23.42
C ASP A 90 -15.15 34.20 22.69
N SER A 91 -14.72 35.28 23.35
CA SER A 91 -13.78 36.24 22.74
C SER A 91 -12.34 35.72 22.65
N GLU A 92 -11.88 34.92 23.60
CA GLU A 92 -10.51 34.39 23.60
C GLU A 92 -10.36 33.24 22.60
N ASP A 93 -11.35 32.36 22.50
CA ASP A 93 -11.35 31.27 21.52
C ASP A 93 -11.47 31.79 20.09
N HIS A 94 -12.24 32.86 19.87
CA HIS A 94 -12.28 33.55 18.57
C HIS A 94 -10.92 34.13 18.18
N LEU A 95 -10.19 34.76 19.11
CA LEU A 95 -8.84 35.27 18.85
C LEU A 95 -7.86 34.14 18.51
N ARG A 96 -7.90 33.03 19.25
CA ARG A 96 -7.04 31.86 18.98
C ARG A 96 -7.33 31.24 17.63
N GLN A 97 -8.59 31.16 17.23
CA GLN A 97 -8.98 30.67 15.91
C GLN A 97 -8.47 31.59 14.79
N GLU A 98 -8.62 32.92 14.95
CA GLU A 98 -8.13 33.89 13.99
C GLU A 98 -6.59 33.84 13.86
N GLU A 99 -5.87 33.70 14.97
CA GLU A 99 -4.42 33.52 14.98
C GLU A 99 -4.00 32.23 14.27
N ALA A 100 -4.66 31.11 14.56
CA ALA A 100 -4.40 29.83 13.91
C ALA A 100 -4.68 29.88 12.40
N ASP A 101 -5.75 30.55 11.98
CA ASP A 101 -6.10 30.74 10.57
C ASP A 101 -5.08 31.63 9.84
N LEU A 102 -4.61 32.71 10.49
CA LEU A 102 -3.56 33.58 9.95
C LEU A 102 -2.23 32.83 9.82
N GLU A 103 -1.86 32.02 10.81
CA GLU A 103 -0.68 31.17 10.75
C GLU A 103 -0.79 30.14 9.63
N ALA A 104 -1.94 29.47 9.50
CA ALA A 104 -2.19 28.52 8.42
C ALA A 104 -2.07 29.18 7.04
N ARG A 105 -2.58 30.40 6.86
CA ARG A 105 -2.43 31.16 5.60
C ARG A 105 -0.98 31.53 5.31
N ARG A 106 -0.20 31.91 6.33
CA ARG A 106 1.24 32.20 6.18
C ARG A 106 2.01 30.97 5.74
N LEU A 107 1.77 29.83 6.40
CA LEU A 107 2.40 28.56 6.02
C LEU A 107 2.05 28.16 4.58
N GLN A 108 0.79 28.34 4.16
CA GLN A 108 0.38 28.09 2.78
C GLN A 108 1.11 29.00 1.78
N GLN A 109 1.24 30.30 2.07
CA GLN A 109 1.97 31.24 1.21
C GLN A 109 3.46 30.88 1.11
N GLU A 110 4.07 30.48 2.21
CA GLU A 110 5.47 30.02 2.22
C GLU A 110 5.65 28.74 1.40
N GLU A 111 4.76 27.77 1.54
CA GLU A 111 4.77 26.54 0.74
C GLU A 111 4.60 26.83 -0.77
N GLU A 112 3.70 27.75 -1.14
CA GLU A 112 3.52 28.18 -2.53
C GLU A 112 4.75 28.88 -3.09
N GLN A 113 5.39 29.76 -2.33
CA GLN A 113 6.64 30.42 -2.73
C GLN A 113 7.76 29.41 -2.94
N LEU A 114 7.91 28.44 -2.03
CA LEU A 114 8.90 27.37 -2.15
C LEU A 114 8.62 26.48 -3.37
N ALA A 115 7.35 26.17 -3.64
CA ALA A 115 6.95 25.42 -4.83
C ALA A 115 7.27 26.18 -6.12
N ALA A 116 6.98 27.48 -6.16
CA ALA A 116 7.30 28.34 -7.30
C ALA A 116 8.82 28.45 -7.54
N GLN A 117 9.61 28.62 -6.48
CA GLN A 117 11.08 28.61 -6.58
C GLN A 117 11.60 27.27 -7.12
N ALA A 118 11.07 26.14 -6.64
CA ALA A 118 11.43 24.82 -7.13
C ALA A 118 11.07 24.62 -8.61
N GLU A 119 9.95 25.16 -9.07
CA GLU A 119 9.57 25.13 -10.48
C GLU A 119 10.50 25.99 -11.36
N GLN A 120 10.86 27.19 -10.91
CA GLN A 120 11.84 28.03 -11.62
C GLN A 120 13.19 27.34 -11.75
N GLN A 121 13.69 26.72 -10.68
CA GLN A 121 14.93 25.94 -10.72
C GLN A 121 14.84 24.77 -11.71
N ARG A 122 13.70 24.08 -11.75
CA ARG A 122 13.44 23.02 -12.73
C ARG A 122 13.53 23.54 -14.16
N LEU A 123 12.90 24.67 -14.46
CA LEU A 123 12.92 25.28 -15.80
C LEU A 123 14.34 25.69 -16.21
N ILE A 124 15.10 26.31 -15.30
CA ILE A 124 16.50 26.69 -15.55
C ILE A 124 17.34 25.47 -15.90
N ARG A 125 17.20 24.35 -15.17
CA ARG A 125 17.94 23.11 -15.44
C ARG A 125 17.51 22.44 -16.75
N GLU A 126 16.22 22.46 -17.06
CA GLU A 126 15.72 21.94 -18.33
C GLU A 126 16.30 22.74 -19.51
N ALA A 127 16.33 24.08 -19.41
CA ALA A 127 16.94 24.96 -20.40
C ALA A 127 18.46 24.74 -20.55
N GLN A 128 19.19 24.59 -19.44
CA GLN A 128 20.63 24.27 -19.46
C GLN A 128 20.88 22.94 -20.18
N PHE A 129 20.09 21.91 -19.88
CA PHE A 129 20.22 20.62 -20.54
C PHE A 129 19.95 20.69 -22.05
N GLU A 130 19.00 21.52 -22.48
CA GLU A 130 18.71 21.74 -23.89
C GLU A 130 19.85 22.50 -24.60
N ALA A 131 20.40 23.53 -23.97
CA ALA A 131 21.57 24.24 -24.47
C ALA A 131 22.80 23.32 -24.59
N ASP A 132 23.01 22.42 -23.64
CA ASP A 132 24.10 21.44 -23.68
C ASP A 132 23.87 20.38 -24.75
N LEU A 133 22.62 19.94 -24.96
CA LEU A 133 22.28 19.04 -26.06
C LEU A 133 22.60 19.65 -27.43
N ALA A 134 22.36 20.95 -27.62
CA ALA A 134 22.65 21.63 -28.88
C ALA A 134 24.15 21.66 -29.21
N LYS A 135 25.03 21.62 -28.20
CA LYS A 135 26.49 21.60 -28.36
C LYS A 135 27.07 20.20 -28.63
N MET A 136 26.28 19.15 -28.43
CA MET A 136 26.72 17.74 -28.54
C MET A 136 26.53 17.18 -29.95
N ASP A 137 27.38 16.24 -30.33
CA ASP A 137 27.19 15.44 -31.56
C ASP A 137 25.92 14.57 -31.48
N ALA A 138 25.35 14.19 -32.64
CA ALA A 138 24.11 13.43 -32.74
C ALA A 138 24.16 12.11 -31.96
N ALA A 139 25.29 11.41 -31.96
CA ALA A 139 25.47 10.19 -31.19
C ALA A 139 25.42 10.45 -29.67
N GLN A 140 26.09 11.52 -29.22
CA GLN A 140 26.12 11.94 -27.82
C GLN A 140 24.75 12.43 -27.35
N GLN A 141 24.03 13.20 -28.17
CA GLN A 141 22.66 13.65 -27.90
C GLN A 141 21.72 12.46 -27.66
N LYS A 142 21.84 11.40 -28.47
CA LYS A 142 21.02 10.20 -28.31
C LYS A 142 21.29 9.50 -26.97
N LEU A 143 22.56 9.37 -26.58
CA LEU A 143 22.94 8.81 -25.28
C LEU A 143 22.45 9.70 -24.13
N ALA A 144 22.60 11.01 -24.25
CA ALA A 144 22.15 11.98 -23.26
C ALA A 144 20.63 11.93 -23.03
N LYS A 145 19.85 11.84 -24.11
CA LYS A 145 18.39 11.67 -24.06
C LYS A 145 17.99 10.33 -23.44
N GLN A 146 18.73 9.26 -23.70
CA GLN A 146 18.48 7.96 -23.07
C GLN A 146 18.77 7.97 -21.57
N GLN A 147 19.86 8.60 -21.15
CA GLN A 147 20.20 8.79 -19.73
C GLN A 147 19.11 9.60 -19.02
N LYS A 148 18.69 10.76 -19.57
CA LYS A 148 17.59 11.55 -19.01
C LYS A 148 16.30 10.73 -18.85
N LYS A 149 15.97 9.87 -19.82
CA LYS A 149 14.80 8.96 -19.71
C LYS A 149 14.96 7.93 -18.60
N ALA A 150 16.16 7.37 -18.42
CA ALA A 150 16.44 6.40 -17.36
C ALA A 150 16.34 7.06 -15.97
N ASP A 151 16.92 8.24 -15.83
CA ASP A 151 16.90 9.08 -14.63
C ASP A 151 15.47 9.47 -14.26
N ALA A 152 14.69 9.98 -15.22
CA ALA A 152 13.28 10.30 -15.06
C ALA A 152 12.45 9.11 -14.55
N LYS A 153 12.79 7.89 -14.97
CA LYS A 153 12.12 6.66 -14.50
C LYS A 153 12.46 6.34 -13.04
N ILE A 154 13.65 6.70 -12.56
CA ILE A 154 14.05 6.54 -11.16
C ILE A 154 13.33 7.59 -10.31
N VAL A 155 13.40 8.86 -10.71
CA VAL A 155 12.74 9.99 -10.04
C VAL A 155 11.23 9.74 -9.91
N ARG A 156 10.56 9.36 -11.01
CA ARG A 156 9.12 9.03 -10.99
C ARG A 156 8.79 7.90 -10.01
N ARG A 157 9.63 6.87 -9.91
CA ARG A 157 9.41 5.76 -8.97
C ARG A 157 9.51 6.22 -7.52
N ILE A 158 10.41 7.15 -7.22
CA ILE A 158 10.58 7.73 -5.89
C ILE A 158 9.38 8.61 -5.55
N MET A 159 9.02 9.54 -6.43
CA MET A 159 7.87 10.43 -6.22
C MET A 159 6.58 9.65 -6.00
N ASN A 160 6.30 8.66 -6.86
CA ASN A 160 5.11 7.81 -6.70
C ASN A 160 5.14 6.98 -5.40
N ALA A 161 6.32 6.58 -4.92
CA ALA A 161 6.44 5.86 -3.66
C ALA A 161 6.25 6.80 -2.45
N SER A 162 6.77 8.03 -2.53
CA SER A 162 6.61 9.07 -1.52
C SER A 162 5.15 9.50 -1.36
N GLN A 163 4.46 9.76 -2.49
CA GLN A 163 3.02 10.07 -2.50
C GLN A 163 2.17 8.98 -1.84
N ARG A 164 2.58 7.71 -1.97
CA ARG A 164 1.93 6.55 -1.33
C ARG A 164 2.40 6.30 0.10
N LYS A 165 3.17 7.22 0.69
CA LYS A 165 3.81 7.10 2.01
C LYS A 165 4.56 5.77 2.19
N ASN A 166 5.20 5.27 1.12
CA ASN A 166 5.94 4.01 1.11
C ASN A 166 7.45 4.23 1.17
N HIS A 167 7.96 4.50 2.38
CA HIS A 167 9.38 4.84 2.61
C HIS A 167 10.36 3.75 2.15
N TYR A 168 10.01 2.46 2.30
CA TYR A 168 10.83 1.37 1.77
C TYR A 168 10.91 1.40 0.23
N GLY A 169 9.78 1.72 -0.43
CA GLY A 169 9.70 1.84 -1.88
C GLY A 169 10.55 2.98 -2.44
N VAL A 170 10.65 4.10 -1.71
CA VAL A 170 11.50 5.25 -2.04
C VAL A 170 12.97 4.82 -2.14
N LEU A 171 13.47 4.10 -1.13
CA LEU A 171 14.81 3.50 -1.10
C LEU A 171 15.01 2.35 -2.10
N GLY A 172 13.94 1.88 -2.75
CA GLY A 172 13.97 0.71 -3.63
C GLY A 172 14.11 -0.62 -2.90
N LEU A 173 13.80 -0.63 -1.59
CA LEU A 173 13.79 -1.83 -0.77
C LEU A 173 12.41 -2.47 -0.78
N ARG A 174 12.38 -3.81 -0.79
CA ARG A 174 11.14 -4.57 -0.61
C ARG A 174 11.13 -5.15 0.79
N ASN A 175 10.26 -4.62 1.65
CA ASN A 175 10.07 -5.20 2.99
C ASN A 175 9.20 -6.47 2.86
N PHE A 176 9.82 -7.63 3.05
CA PHE A 176 9.17 -8.95 3.16
C PHE A 176 8.87 -9.33 4.62
N GLU A 177 8.68 -8.31 5.46
CA GLU A 177 8.07 -8.33 6.78
C GLU A 177 6.98 -9.39 6.95
N ILE A 178 7.28 -10.59 7.48
CA ILE A 178 6.25 -11.58 7.86
C ILE A 178 6.24 -11.65 9.40
N SER A 179 5.15 -11.17 9.98
CA SER A 179 4.85 -11.32 11.41
C SER A 179 3.82 -12.44 11.61
N PHE A 180 4.14 -13.40 12.47
CA PHE A 180 3.17 -14.37 12.97
C PHE A 180 3.21 -14.41 14.50
N GLN A 181 2.04 -14.64 15.09
CA GLN A 181 1.87 -14.78 16.52
C GLN A 181 1.83 -16.26 16.86
N ILE A 182 2.80 -16.72 17.66
CA ILE A 182 2.89 -18.11 18.14
C ILE A 182 2.93 -18.05 19.66
N PHE A 183 2.01 -18.75 20.33
CA PHE A 183 1.93 -18.84 21.80
C PHE A 183 2.11 -17.47 22.51
N HIS A 184 1.30 -16.48 22.11
CA HIS A 184 1.31 -15.09 22.62
C HIS A 184 2.54 -14.22 22.27
N LYS A 185 3.59 -14.76 21.63
CA LYS A 185 4.76 -13.99 21.19
C LYS A 185 4.69 -13.67 19.70
N SER A 186 4.85 -12.39 19.33
CA SER A 186 4.98 -11.98 17.93
C SER A 186 6.41 -12.23 17.44
N ILE A 187 6.59 -13.13 16.49
CA ILE A 187 7.88 -13.36 15.83
C ILE A 187 7.85 -12.65 14.47
N ARG A 188 8.85 -11.80 14.22
CA ARG A 188 9.03 -11.10 12.94
C ARG A 188 10.17 -11.75 12.17
N LEU A 189 9.87 -12.40 11.06
CA LEU A 189 10.88 -12.96 10.15
C LEU A 189 11.26 -11.94 9.07
N PHE A 190 12.53 -11.93 8.68
CA PHE A 190 13.06 -11.09 7.59
C PHE A 190 13.09 -9.58 7.85
N ARG A 191 13.21 -9.14 9.11
CA ARG A 191 13.44 -7.72 9.43
C ARG A 191 14.68 -7.21 8.70
N LEU A 192 14.51 -6.11 7.95
CA LEU A 192 15.62 -5.43 7.27
C LEU A 192 16.58 -4.81 8.29
N GLN A 193 17.87 -5.14 8.20
CA GLN A 193 18.91 -4.54 9.04
C GLN A 193 19.17 -3.07 8.65
N THR A 194 19.44 -2.22 9.63
CA THR A 194 19.70 -0.78 9.44
C THR A 194 20.89 -0.51 8.52
N GLN A 195 21.91 -1.38 8.53
CA GLN A 195 23.04 -1.28 7.59
C GLN A 195 22.62 -1.41 6.11
N LYS A 196 21.65 -2.28 5.82
CA LYS A 196 21.10 -2.43 4.45
C LYS A 196 20.31 -1.19 4.03
N ILE A 197 19.62 -0.55 4.97
CA ILE A 197 18.87 0.69 4.74
C ILE A 197 19.85 1.82 4.40
N LYS A 198 20.89 2.03 5.22
CA LYS A 198 21.95 3.01 4.97
C LYS A 198 22.65 2.76 3.63
N GLY A 199 22.94 1.50 3.29
CA GLY A 199 23.52 1.12 2.00
C GLY A 199 22.61 1.43 0.80
N ALA A 200 21.31 1.13 0.92
CA ALA A 200 20.31 1.45 -0.11
C ALA A 200 20.16 2.96 -0.28
N TYR A 201 20.13 3.73 0.81
CA TYR A 201 20.10 5.20 0.78
C TYR A 201 21.31 5.75 0.01
N ARG A 202 22.54 5.37 0.37
CA ARG A 202 23.75 5.84 -0.33
C ARG A 202 23.73 5.52 -1.82
N THR A 203 23.29 4.32 -2.18
CA THR A 203 23.20 3.89 -3.59
C THR A 203 22.17 4.72 -4.35
N ARG A 204 21.00 4.92 -3.75
CA ARG A 204 19.90 5.68 -4.34
C ARG A 204 20.25 7.17 -4.45
N ALA A 205 20.82 7.76 -3.40
CA ALA A 205 21.28 9.14 -3.34
C ALA A 205 22.24 9.44 -4.49
N LYS A 206 23.24 8.59 -4.73
CA LYS A 206 24.16 8.73 -5.88
C LYS A 206 23.47 8.78 -7.24
N SER A 207 22.33 8.12 -7.41
CA SER A 207 21.59 8.08 -8.67
C SER A 207 20.57 9.20 -8.86
N VAL A 208 20.12 9.81 -7.77
CA VAL A 208 19.04 10.82 -7.75
C VAL A 208 19.59 12.19 -7.37
N HIS A 209 20.88 12.28 -7.05
CA HIS A 209 21.54 13.52 -6.67
C HIS A 209 21.32 14.59 -7.76
N PRO A 210 20.90 15.81 -7.39
CA PRO A 210 20.51 16.83 -8.36
C PRO A 210 21.64 17.29 -9.28
N ASP A 211 22.89 17.25 -8.80
CA ASP A 211 24.08 17.55 -9.61
C ASP A 211 24.33 16.53 -10.75
N LYS A 212 23.98 15.25 -10.54
CA LYS A 212 24.30 14.17 -11.50
C LYS A 212 23.12 13.73 -12.33
N ASN A 213 21.91 13.90 -11.81
CA ASN A 213 20.68 13.46 -12.42
C ASN A 213 20.12 14.55 -13.34
N ARG A 214 19.79 14.17 -14.58
CA ARG A 214 19.37 15.14 -15.62
C ARG A 214 17.87 15.46 -15.62
N ASP A 215 17.08 14.87 -14.72
CA ASP A 215 15.66 15.21 -14.56
C ASP A 215 15.53 16.44 -13.65
N GLY A 216 14.75 17.44 -14.07
CA GLY A 216 14.60 18.67 -13.30
C GLY A 216 13.86 18.51 -11.97
N ARG A 217 13.23 17.35 -11.72
CA ARG A 217 12.59 17.02 -10.43
C ARG A 217 13.49 16.22 -9.49
N ALA A 218 14.79 16.13 -9.79
CA ALA A 218 15.74 15.39 -8.98
C ALA A 218 15.80 15.92 -7.53
N ASP A 219 15.70 17.24 -7.30
CA ASP A 219 15.73 17.82 -5.95
C ASP A 219 14.58 17.29 -5.09
N GLN A 220 13.36 17.36 -5.59
CA GLN A 220 12.17 16.89 -4.88
C GLN A 220 12.27 15.41 -4.53
N ALA A 221 12.74 14.60 -5.49
CA ALA A 221 12.95 13.18 -5.24
C ALA A 221 14.10 12.91 -4.25
N PHE A 222 15.12 13.76 -4.21
CA PHE A 222 16.22 13.68 -3.25
C PHE A 222 15.75 14.03 -1.84
N ILE A 223 14.99 15.12 -1.67
CA ILE A 223 14.38 15.50 -0.39
C ILE A 223 13.46 14.38 0.13
N ALA A 224 12.59 13.83 -0.73
CA ALA A 224 11.72 12.72 -0.36
C ALA A 224 12.51 11.46 0.03
N LEU A 225 13.66 11.23 -0.58
CA LEU A 225 14.59 10.15 -0.25
C LEU A 225 15.24 10.37 1.12
N GLU A 226 15.66 11.60 1.44
CA GLU A 226 16.24 11.95 2.75
C GLU A 226 15.23 11.82 3.88
N GLN A 227 14.04 12.38 3.71
CA GLN A 227 12.94 12.25 4.69
C GLN A 227 12.60 10.77 4.94
N SER A 228 12.49 9.97 3.89
CA SER A 228 12.22 8.54 4.01
C SER A 228 13.37 7.78 4.69
N ALA A 229 14.62 8.21 4.47
CA ALA A 229 15.78 7.62 5.11
C ALA A 229 15.86 7.99 6.59
N ALA A 230 15.55 9.23 6.97
CA ALA A 230 15.51 9.68 8.36
C ALA A 230 14.55 8.81 9.19
N ILE A 231 13.32 8.61 8.70
CA ILE A 231 12.31 7.76 9.35
C ILE A 231 12.77 6.30 9.48
N LEU A 232 13.46 5.76 8.47
CA LEU A 232 13.84 4.33 8.43
C LEU A 232 15.19 4.02 9.08
N VAL A 233 16.01 5.03 9.36
CA VAL A 233 17.30 4.87 10.04
C VAL A 233 17.12 4.87 11.56
N ASP A 234 16.20 5.70 12.06
CA ASP A 234 15.77 5.69 13.45
C ASP A 234 14.92 4.44 13.73
N ASP A 235 15.25 3.68 14.78
CA ASP A 235 14.56 2.44 15.10
C ASP A 235 13.16 2.68 15.70
N GLU A 236 12.93 3.80 16.39
CA GLU A 236 11.63 4.15 17.00
C GLU A 236 10.65 4.60 15.92
N LEU A 237 11.02 5.62 15.14
CA LEU A 237 10.20 6.11 14.02
C LEU A 237 9.89 5.00 13.01
N ARG A 238 10.86 4.12 12.78
CA ARG A 238 10.66 2.95 11.92
C ARG A 238 9.66 1.97 12.52
N ALA A 239 9.72 1.69 13.81
CA ALA A 239 8.79 0.80 14.48
C ALA A 239 7.35 1.35 14.40
N ASP A 240 7.18 2.64 14.62
CA ASP A 240 5.87 3.32 14.50
C ASP A 240 5.32 3.28 13.08
N TYR A 241 6.19 3.54 12.09
CA TYR A 241 5.83 3.43 10.69
C TYR A 241 5.45 1.99 10.30
N ASP A 242 6.24 1.00 10.73
CA ASP A 242 5.96 -0.42 10.47
C ASP A 242 4.65 -0.86 11.16
N HIS A 243 4.36 -0.36 12.36
CA HIS A 243 3.12 -0.59 13.08
C HIS A 243 1.91 -0.02 12.33
N LYS A 244 1.94 1.27 11.97
CA LYS A 244 0.88 1.93 11.19
C LYS A 244 0.62 1.20 9.87
N ARG A 245 1.68 0.82 9.17
CA ARG A 245 1.59 0.05 7.92
C ARG A 245 0.98 -1.34 8.12
N SER A 246 1.25 -1.98 9.25
CA SER A 246 0.63 -3.28 9.60
C SER A 246 -0.87 -3.13 9.79
N LEU A 247 -1.31 -2.09 10.52
CA LEU A 247 -2.72 -1.79 10.72
C LEU A 247 -3.43 -1.49 9.40
N ASP A 248 -2.83 -0.68 8.52
CA ASP A 248 -3.40 -0.37 7.20
C ASP A 248 -3.56 -1.63 6.34
N ARG A 249 -2.59 -2.55 6.39
CA ARG A 249 -2.70 -3.85 5.72
C ARG A 249 -3.81 -4.71 6.32
N GLN A 250 -3.98 -4.70 7.63
CA GLN A 250 -5.04 -5.45 8.30
C GLN A 250 -6.43 -4.91 7.91
N ARG A 251 -6.60 -3.59 7.94
CA ARG A 251 -7.83 -2.91 7.49
C ARG A 251 -8.14 -3.26 6.03
N PHE A 252 -7.15 -3.13 5.15
CA PHE A 252 -7.32 -3.46 3.74
C PHE A 252 -7.69 -4.94 3.52
N ARG A 253 -7.05 -5.87 4.25
CA ARG A 253 -7.40 -7.30 4.21
C ARG A 253 -8.83 -7.53 4.67
N ASN A 254 -9.23 -6.94 5.79
CA ASN A 254 -10.58 -7.10 6.33
C ASN A 254 -11.63 -6.56 5.34
N ASN A 255 -11.40 -5.40 4.74
CA ASN A 255 -12.29 -4.84 3.72
C ASN A 255 -12.39 -5.75 2.49
N ILE A 256 -11.28 -6.29 2.00
CA ILE A 256 -11.30 -7.28 0.89
C ILE A 256 -12.05 -8.54 1.30
N PHE A 257 -11.80 -9.08 2.49
CA PHE A 257 -12.50 -10.28 2.95
C PHE A 257 -14.00 -10.06 3.08
N GLN A 258 -14.44 -8.87 3.48
CA GLN A 258 -15.86 -8.50 3.48
C GLN A 258 -16.41 -8.47 2.05
N THR A 259 -15.78 -7.72 1.12
CA THR A 259 -16.27 -7.64 -0.26
C THR A 259 -16.25 -9.00 -0.99
N VAL A 260 -15.21 -9.80 -0.77
CA VAL A 260 -15.11 -11.16 -1.33
C VAL A 260 -16.12 -12.08 -0.64
N GLY A 261 -16.30 -11.96 0.67
CA GLY A 261 -17.32 -12.67 1.42
C GLY A 261 -18.72 -12.41 0.87
N ASP A 262 -19.07 -11.14 0.65
CA ASP A 262 -20.39 -10.75 0.13
C ASP A 262 -20.64 -11.27 -1.28
N THR A 263 -19.63 -11.24 -2.15
CA THR A 263 -19.73 -11.77 -3.52
C THR A 263 -19.79 -13.30 -3.55
N VAL A 264 -19.00 -13.98 -2.72
CA VAL A 264 -19.06 -15.44 -2.54
C VAL A 264 -20.41 -15.84 -1.95
N ASP A 265 -20.91 -15.14 -0.93
CA ASP A 265 -22.22 -15.43 -0.33
C ASP A 265 -23.34 -15.24 -1.34
N LEU A 266 -23.29 -14.19 -2.17
CA LEU A 266 -24.28 -13.98 -3.23
C LEU A 266 -24.25 -15.13 -4.25
N THR A 267 -23.06 -15.51 -4.73
CA THR A 267 -22.93 -16.62 -5.69
C THR A 267 -23.34 -17.96 -5.10
N VAL A 268 -23.01 -18.23 -3.83
CA VAL A 268 -23.45 -19.44 -3.11
C VAL A 268 -24.96 -19.43 -2.91
N ARG A 269 -25.59 -18.30 -2.58
CA ARG A 269 -27.05 -18.17 -2.48
C ARG A 269 -27.74 -18.42 -3.84
N HIS A 270 -27.22 -17.87 -4.92
CA HIS A 270 -27.74 -18.15 -6.26
C HIS A 270 -27.55 -19.63 -6.65
N ALA A 271 -26.38 -20.20 -6.39
CA ALA A 271 -26.10 -21.61 -6.66
C ALA A 271 -27.02 -22.53 -5.86
N THR A 272 -27.21 -22.27 -4.56
CA THR A 272 -28.13 -23.05 -3.73
C THR A 272 -29.58 -22.95 -4.20
N THR A 273 -30.04 -21.77 -4.62
CA THR A 273 -31.39 -21.59 -5.18
C THR A 273 -31.56 -22.35 -6.49
N MET A 274 -30.57 -22.29 -7.39
CA MET A 274 -30.56 -23.06 -8.63
C MET A 274 -30.57 -24.57 -8.36
N VAL A 275 -29.78 -25.05 -7.39
CA VAL A 275 -29.78 -26.46 -6.97
C VAL A 275 -31.16 -26.88 -6.42
N HIS A 276 -31.83 -26.02 -5.65
CA HIS A 276 -33.18 -26.31 -5.15
C HIS A 276 -34.22 -26.35 -6.27
N LEU A 277 -34.17 -25.42 -7.22
CA LEU A 277 -35.04 -25.42 -8.40
C LEU A 277 -34.81 -26.67 -9.26
N PHE A 278 -33.55 -27.00 -9.54
CA PHE A 278 -33.18 -28.20 -10.29
C PHE A 278 -33.67 -29.47 -9.59
N ARG A 279 -33.54 -29.55 -8.26
CA ARG A 279 -34.07 -30.66 -7.46
C ARG A 279 -35.59 -30.73 -7.49
N ARG A 280 -36.30 -29.59 -7.56
CA ARG A 280 -37.76 -29.54 -7.68
C ARG A 280 -38.24 -30.01 -9.06
N ILE A 281 -37.49 -29.70 -10.12
CA ILE A 281 -37.80 -30.08 -11.50
C ILE A 281 -37.48 -31.55 -11.77
N VAL A 282 -36.29 -32.02 -11.35
CA VAL A 282 -35.78 -33.36 -11.67
C VAL A 282 -36.19 -34.41 -10.61
N GLY A 283 -36.65 -33.98 -9.44
CA GLY A 283 -37.09 -34.86 -8.37
C GLY A 283 -35.92 -35.61 -7.69
N PRO A 284 -36.14 -36.82 -7.13
CA PRO A 284 -35.14 -37.53 -6.32
C PRO A 284 -33.87 -37.91 -7.11
N PHE A 285 -33.92 -37.95 -8.45
CA PHE A 285 -32.79 -38.32 -9.31
C PHE A 285 -31.76 -37.20 -9.53
N ALA A 286 -32.01 -35.98 -9.04
CA ALA A 286 -31.10 -34.84 -9.25
C ALA A 286 -29.70 -35.03 -8.62
N THR A 287 -29.65 -35.71 -7.47
CA THR A 287 -28.40 -35.90 -6.70
C THR A 287 -27.38 -36.83 -7.37
N PRO A 288 -27.73 -38.03 -7.88
CA PRO A 288 -26.76 -38.88 -8.57
C PRO A 288 -26.24 -38.26 -9.87
N ILE A 289 -27.06 -37.50 -10.60
CA ILE A 289 -26.63 -36.81 -11.83
C ILE A 289 -25.60 -35.71 -11.53
N LEU A 290 -25.82 -34.93 -10.46
CA LEU A 290 -24.86 -33.91 -10.03
C LEU A 290 -23.53 -34.52 -9.57
N VAL A 291 -23.57 -35.62 -8.81
CA VAL A 291 -22.34 -36.33 -8.37
C VAL A 291 -21.57 -36.87 -9.57
N LEU A 292 -22.25 -37.52 -10.53
CA LEU A 292 -21.63 -38.00 -11.77
C LEU A 292 -21.03 -36.86 -12.61
N GLY A 293 -21.75 -35.74 -12.74
CA GLY A 293 -21.26 -34.55 -13.44
C GLY A 293 -19.99 -33.95 -12.82
N THR A 294 -19.92 -33.90 -11.48
CA THR A 294 -18.72 -33.42 -10.77
C THR A 294 -17.54 -34.39 -10.81
N LEU A 295 -17.79 -35.69 -11.00
CA LEU A 295 -16.74 -36.71 -11.05
C LEU A 295 -16.08 -36.80 -12.44
N ILE A 296 -16.81 -36.39 -13.49
CA ILE A 296 -16.36 -36.45 -14.89
C ILE A 296 -15.63 -35.16 -15.32
N ALA A 297 -15.96 -34.02 -14.73
CA ALA A 297 -15.36 -32.70 -15.02
C ALA A 297 -14.01 -32.48 -14.31
#